data_AF-A0A6I2GBG3-F1
#
_entry.id   AF-A0A6I2GBG3-F1
#
_cell.length_a   1.000
_cell.length_b   1.000
_cell.length_c   1.000
_cell.angle_alpha   90.00
_cell.angle_beta   90.00
_cell.angle_gamma   90.00
#
_symmetry.space_group_name_H-M   'P 1'
#
loop_
_entity.id
_entity.type
_entity.pdbx_description
1 polymer ?
#
loop_
_entity_poly.entity_id
_entity_poly.type
_entity_poly.pdbx_seq_one_letter_code
_entity_poly.pdbx_strand_id
1 'polypeptide(L)'
;MLNKRQNNITGALLLTTGIILGAAAVIFYKENKTVNAGKTLNQVRQIFKAQGPIEGSWIDYEPVAYEAYDSKPLVYIGGISRIEHNKVVNYQFACDIYTGDILDTFIASTDDIKSQLY
;
A
#
# COMPACT_ATOMS: atom_id res chain seq x y z
N MET A 1 30.66 -56.90 -6.37
CA MET A 1 29.68 -56.60 -5.29
C MET A 1 29.36 -55.10 -5.36
N LEU A 2 28.12 -54.75 -5.70
CA LEU A 2 27.70 -53.39 -6.06
C LEU A 2 27.48 -52.48 -4.83
N ASN A 3 27.93 -51.23 -4.98
CA ASN A 3 28.12 -50.19 -3.98
C ASN A 3 26.79 -49.64 -3.42
N LYS A 4 26.59 -49.74 -2.10
CA LYS A 4 25.40 -49.25 -1.36
C LYS A 4 25.73 -47.96 -0.61
N ARG A 5 25.85 -46.83 -1.32
CA ARG A 5 26.03 -45.48 -0.72
C ARG A 5 25.37 -44.37 -1.58
N GLN A 6 24.05 -44.42 -1.79
CA GLN A 6 23.35 -43.41 -2.62
C GLN A 6 22.04 -42.86 -2.03
N ASN A 7 21.78 -43.07 -0.74
CA ASN A 7 20.44 -42.85 -0.18
C ASN A 7 20.30 -41.49 0.53
N ASN A 8 21.42 -40.94 1.03
CA ASN A 8 21.41 -39.75 1.89
C ASN A 8 21.53 -38.44 1.08
N ILE A 9 22.24 -38.50 -0.05
CA ILE A 9 22.44 -37.38 -0.98
C ILE A 9 21.19 -37.08 -1.82
N THR A 10 20.43 -38.11 -2.20
CA THR A 10 19.16 -37.96 -2.94
C THR A 10 18.09 -37.31 -2.06
N GLY A 11 18.00 -37.69 -0.78
CA GLY A 11 17.11 -37.05 0.18
C GLY A 11 17.49 -35.59 0.47
N ALA A 12 18.79 -35.31 0.62
CA ALA A 12 19.29 -33.95 0.83
C ALA A 12 19.01 -33.03 -0.39
N LEU A 13 19.21 -33.53 -1.61
CA LEU A 13 18.98 -32.77 -2.85
C LEU A 13 17.49 -32.43 -3.07
N LEU A 14 16.58 -33.36 -2.70
CA LEU A 14 15.14 -33.13 -2.75
C LEU A 14 14.69 -32.07 -1.73
N LEU A 15 15.23 -32.11 -0.51
CA LEU A 15 14.91 -31.12 0.53
C LEU A 15 15.40 -29.71 0.15
N THR A 16 16.62 -29.57 -0.36
CA THR A 16 17.16 -28.25 -0.75
C THR A 16 16.38 -27.64 -1.91
N THR A 17 15.99 -28.45 -2.89
CA THR A 17 15.20 -27.98 -4.04
C THR A 17 13.80 -27.53 -3.62
N GLY A 18 13.17 -28.26 -2.70
CA GLY A 18 11.87 -27.88 -2.14
C GLY A 18 11.90 -26.56 -1.35
N ILE A 19 12.96 -26.30 -0.59
CA ILE A 19 13.12 -25.05 0.16
C ILE A 19 13.28 -23.85 -0.79
N ILE A 20 14.07 -23.97 -1.85
CA ILE A 20 14.28 -22.88 -2.82
C ILE A 20 12.98 -22.54 -3.55
N LEU A 21 12.26 -23.56 -4.04
CA LEU A 21 10.97 -23.38 -4.72
C LEU A 21 9.90 -22.78 -3.78
N GLY A 22 9.85 -23.25 -2.53
CA GLY A 22 8.94 -22.71 -1.52
C GLY A 22 9.22 -21.24 -1.19
N ALA A 23 10.49 -20.87 -1.02
CA ALA A 23 10.88 -19.49 -0.75
C ALA A 23 10.53 -18.55 -1.92
N ALA A 24 10.79 -18.97 -3.16
CA ALA A 24 10.44 -18.20 -4.36
C ALA A 24 8.92 -17.98 -4.48
N ALA A 25 8.10 -19.01 -4.21
CA ALA A 25 6.64 -18.89 -4.24
C ALA A 25 6.10 -17.89 -3.21
N VAL A 26 6.68 -17.85 -2.01
CA VAL A 26 6.28 -16.89 -0.96
C VAL A 26 6.62 -15.45 -1.35
N ILE A 27 7.78 -15.22 -1.99
CA ILE A 27 8.17 -13.88 -2.46
C ILE A 27 7.21 -13.40 -3.54
N PHE A 28 6.96 -14.23 -4.56
CA PHE A 28 6.06 -13.90 -5.67
C PHE A 28 4.62 -13.63 -5.19
N TYR A 29 4.15 -14.40 -4.21
CA TYR A 29 2.82 -14.19 -3.62
C TYR A 29 2.70 -12.86 -2.86
N LYS A 30 3.80 -12.38 -2.25
CA LYS A 30 3.79 -11.10 -1.53
C LYS A 30 3.85 -9.90 -2.46
N GLU A 31 4.54 -10.00 -3.60
CA GLU A 31 4.68 -8.89 -4.55
C GLU A 31 3.36 -8.53 -5.26
N ASN A 32 2.47 -9.50 -5.47
CA ASN A 32 1.17 -9.26 -6.10
C ASN A 32 0.05 -8.86 -5.13
N LYS A 33 0.35 -8.68 -3.84
CA LYS A 33 -0.67 -8.39 -2.83
C LYS A 33 -0.78 -6.89 -2.60
N THR A 34 -1.98 -6.36 -2.74
CA THR A 34 -2.28 -4.96 -2.41
C THR A 34 -2.06 -4.69 -0.92
N VAL A 35 -1.62 -3.47 -0.61
CA VAL A 35 -1.57 -2.94 0.74
C VAL A 35 -3.00 -2.72 1.22
N ASN A 36 -3.28 -3.10 2.45
CA ASN A 36 -4.60 -2.85 3.03
C ASN A 36 -4.84 -1.35 3.23
N ALA A 37 -6.01 -0.84 2.83
CA ALA A 37 -6.38 0.56 2.95
C ALA A 37 -6.17 1.13 4.37
N GLY A 38 -6.51 0.37 5.42
CA GLY A 38 -6.27 0.78 6.81
C GLY A 38 -4.78 0.91 7.15
N LYS A 39 -3.92 0.07 6.57
CA LYS A 39 -2.47 0.20 6.71
C LYS A 39 -1.95 1.44 5.97
N THR A 40 -2.44 1.68 4.75
CA THR A 40 -2.12 2.89 3.98
C THR A 40 -2.53 4.16 4.74
N LEU A 41 -3.75 4.21 5.28
CA LEU A 41 -4.23 5.34 6.10
C LEU A 41 -3.33 5.57 7.33
N ASN A 42 -2.86 4.51 7.98
CA ASN A 42 -1.94 4.63 9.09
C ASN A 42 -0.58 5.23 8.66
N GLN A 43 -0.06 4.84 7.50
CA GLN A 43 1.19 5.40 6.95
C GLN A 43 1.03 6.89 6.63
N VAL A 44 -0.04 7.27 5.93
CA VAL A 44 -0.36 8.68 5.65
C VAL A 44 -0.47 9.47 6.95
N ARG A 45 -1.17 8.94 7.95
CA ARG A 45 -1.28 9.58 9.28
C ARG A 45 0.09 9.83 9.91
N GLN A 46 1.03 8.89 9.80
CA GLN A 46 2.38 9.08 10.35
C GLN A 46 3.14 10.19 9.63
N ILE A 47 3.03 10.26 8.30
CA ILE A 47 3.67 11.30 7.47
C ILE A 47 3.14 12.69 7.87
N PHE A 48 1.82 12.85 7.96
CA PHE A 48 1.20 14.13 8.29
C PHE A 48 1.41 14.53 9.75
N LYS A 49 1.49 13.56 10.66
CA LYS A 49 1.73 13.81 12.10
C LYS A 49 3.09 14.44 12.36
N ALA A 50 4.09 14.14 11.51
CA ALA A 50 5.42 14.76 11.59
C ALA A 50 5.39 16.28 11.35
N GLN A 51 4.31 16.79 10.74
CA GLN A 51 4.17 18.19 10.34
C GLN A 51 3.13 18.96 11.19
N GLY A 52 2.36 18.28 12.04
CA GLY A 52 1.38 18.91 12.93
C GLY A 52 0.39 17.91 13.54
N PRO A 53 -0.39 18.32 14.55
CA PRO A 53 -1.40 17.46 15.16
C PRO A 53 -2.55 17.21 14.17
N ILE A 54 -3.04 15.97 14.18
CA ILE A 54 -4.09 15.48 13.29
C ILE A 54 -5.42 15.48 14.05
N GLU A 55 -6.45 16.03 13.41
CA GLU A 55 -7.82 16.06 13.93
C GLU A 55 -8.61 14.82 13.50
N GLY A 56 -8.41 14.36 12.26
CA GLY A 56 -9.17 13.25 11.69
C GLY A 56 -8.55 12.70 10.42
N SER A 57 -8.96 11.49 10.05
CA SER A 57 -8.51 10.84 8.82
C SER A 57 -9.49 9.76 8.38
N TRP A 58 -9.70 9.60 7.08
CA TRP A 58 -10.53 8.54 6.48
C TRP A 58 -9.89 8.03 5.20
N ILE A 59 -10.29 6.83 4.77
CA ILE A 59 -9.88 6.24 3.50
C ILE A 59 -11.03 5.39 2.96
N ASP A 60 -11.24 5.44 1.64
CA ASP A 60 -12.10 4.49 0.96
C ASP A 60 -11.38 3.14 0.82
N TYR A 61 -12.13 2.06 1.04
CA TYR A 61 -11.61 0.70 0.90
C TYR A 61 -11.71 0.20 -0.54
N GLU A 62 -12.49 0.85 -1.39
CA GLU A 62 -12.64 0.50 -2.80
C GLU A 62 -11.59 1.26 -3.64
N PRO A 63 -10.64 0.55 -4.28
CA PRO A 63 -9.68 1.19 -5.17
C PRO A 63 -10.36 1.73 -6.43
N VAL A 64 -9.91 2.88 -6.91
CA VAL A 64 -10.37 3.49 -8.17
C VAL A 64 -9.20 3.73 -9.10
N ALA A 65 -9.45 3.72 -10.41
CA ALA A 65 -8.44 4.09 -11.40
C ALA A 65 -8.21 5.60 -11.35
N TYR A 66 -6.95 6.02 -11.24
CA TYR A 66 -6.60 7.42 -11.10
C TYR A 66 -6.32 8.07 -12.45
N GLU A 67 -7.32 8.78 -12.96
CA GLU A 67 -7.34 9.35 -14.32
C GLU A 67 -6.37 10.52 -14.56
N ALA A 68 -5.74 11.04 -13.50
CA ALA A 68 -4.76 12.13 -13.63
C ALA A 68 -3.42 11.68 -14.26
N TYR A 69 -3.19 10.36 -14.36
CA TYR A 69 -2.00 9.77 -14.99
C TYR A 69 -2.40 8.87 -16.16
N ASP A 70 -1.60 8.88 -17.23
CA ASP A 70 -1.82 8.02 -18.40
C ASP A 70 -1.80 6.52 -18.07
N SER A 71 -1.01 6.13 -17.06
CA SER A 71 -0.92 4.75 -16.58
C SER A 71 -2.14 4.30 -15.77
N LYS A 72 -3.03 5.22 -15.38
CA LYS A 72 -4.24 4.98 -14.60
C LYS A 72 -4.04 4.01 -13.44
N PRO A 73 -3.09 4.31 -12.53
CA PRO A 73 -2.82 3.42 -11.40
C PRO A 73 -4.08 3.28 -10.54
N LEU A 74 -4.24 2.12 -9.92
CA LEU A 74 -5.28 1.93 -8.93
C LEU A 74 -4.86 2.59 -7.62
N VAL A 75 -5.74 3.41 -7.07
CA VAL A 75 -5.46 4.16 -5.85
C VAL A 75 -6.56 4.01 -4.81
N TYR A 76 -6.17 4.10 -3.55
CA TYR A 76 -7.08 4.45 -2.47
C TYR A 76 -7.22 5.96 -2.37
N ILE A 77 -8.46 6.44 -2.33
CA ILE A 77 -8.76 7.84 -2.05
C ILE A 77 -9.04 7.99 -0.56
N GLY A 78 -8.50 9.05 0.05
CA GLY A 78 -8.76 9.34 1.44
C GLY A 78 -8.57 10.81 1.77
N GLY A 79 -8.83 11.15 3.02
CA GLY A 79 -8.67 12.50 3.51
C GLY A 79 -8.04 12.54 4.89
N ILE A 80 -7.33 13.63 5.17
CA ILE A 80 -6.66 13.87 6.45
C ILE A 80 -6.77 15.34 6.85
N SER A 81 -7.15 15.58 8.10
CA SER A 81 -7.34 16.90 8.66
C SER A 81 -6.22 17.19 9.65
N ARG A 82 -5.52 18.31 9.48
CA ARG A 82 -4.39 18.74 10.31
C ARG A 82 -4.63 20.14 10.85
N ILE A 83 -4.12 20.44 12.04
CA ILE A 83 -4.07 21.82 12.52
C ILE A 83 -2.78 22.49 12.04
N GLU A 84 -2.93 23.59 11.32
CA GLU A 84 -1.85 24.48 10.90
C GLU A 84 -2.18 25.91 11.29
N HIS A 85 -1.25 26.61 11.94
CA HIS A 85 -1.45 27.99 12.38
C HIS A 85 -2.78 28.19 13.13
N ASN A 86 -3.12 27.23 13.99
CA ASN A 86 -4.36 27.21 14.78
C ASN A 86 -5.67 27.12 13.97
N LYS A 87 -5.59 26.65 12.72
CA LYS A 87 -6.73 26.38 11.83
C LYS A 87 -6.70 24.93 11.34
N VAL A 88 -7.87 24.32 11.17
CA VAL A 88 -7.98 22.99 10.59
C VAL A 88 -7.89 23.11 9.07
N VAL A 89 -6.91 22.41 8.48
CA VAL A 89 -6.72 22.27 7.03
C VAL A 89 -7.03 20.83 6.66
N ASN A 90 -7.91 20.65 5.67
CA ASN A 90 -8.30 19.34 5.17
C ASN A 90 -7.54 19.05 3.88
N TYR A 91 -6.90 17.90 3.83
CA TYR A 91 -6.21 17.39 2.64
C TYR A 91 -6.96 16.18 2.14
N GLN A 92 -7.01 16.03 0.83
CA GLN A 92 -7.40 14.81 0.15
C GLN A 92 -6.18 14.23 -0.55
N PHE A 93 -6.04 12.91 -0.52
CA PHE A 93 -4.91 12.20 -1.07
C PHE A 93 -5.35 11.01 -1.92
N ALA A 94 -4.50 10.66 -2.88
CA ALA A 94 -4.58 9.43 -3.65
C ALA A 94 -3.32 8.60 -3.37
N CYS A 95 -3.48 7.35 -2.92
CA CYS A 95 -2.37 6.46 -2.58
C CYS A 95 -2.38 5.20 -3.45
N ASP A 96 -1.24 4.84 -4.01
CA ASP A 96 -1.10 3.62 -4.81
C ASP A 96 -1.41 2.36 -3.98
N ILE A 97 -2.20 1.43 -4.53
CA ILE A 97 -2.65 0.25 -3.77
C ILE A 97 -1.56 -0.80 -3.54
N TYR A 98 -0.46 -0.79 -4.29
CA TYR A 98 0.58 -1.81 -4.19
C TYR A 98 1.72 -1.39 -3.25
N THR A 99 2.02 -0.10 -3.23
CA THR A 99 3.10 0.49 -2.42
C THR A 99 2.56 1.16 -1.15
N GLY A 100 1.36 1.73 -1.22
CA GLY A 100 0.83 2.62 -0.20
C GLY A 100 1.42 4.04 -0.27
N ASP A 101 2.18 4.35 -1.32
CA ASP A 101 2.79 5.67 -1.52
C ASP A 101 1.75 6.69 -1.95
N ILE A 102 1.91 7.92 -1.49
CA ILE A 102 1.06 9.05 -1.87
C ILE A 102 1.44 9.47 -3.30
N LEU A 103 0.52 9.28 -4.25
CA LEU A 103 0.69 9.71 -5.63
C LEU A 103 0.30 11.17 -5.84
N ASP A 104 -0.71 11.63 -5.11
CA ASP A 104 -1.15 13.02 -5.15
C ASP A 104 -1.77 13.45 -3.82
N THR A 105 -1.71 14.76 -3.54
CA THR A 105 -2.34 15.39 -2.38
C THR A 105 -2.73 16.82 -2.72
N PHE A 106 -3.97 17.16 -2.44
CA PHE A 106 -4.50 18.50 -2.63
C PHE A 106 -5.26 18.97 -1.39
N ILE A 107 -5.29 20.29 -1.19
CA ILE A 107 -6.08 20.90 -0.12
C ILE A 107 -7.55 20.83 -0.55
N ALA A 108 -8.37 20.19 0.26
CA ALA A 108 -9.81 20.15 0.04
C ALA A 108 -10.40 21.51 0.41
N SER A 109 -10.57 22.39 -0.59
CA SER A 109 -11.26 23.66 -0.39
C SER A 109 -12.76 23.42 -0.36
N THR A 110 -13.50 24.25 0.39
CA THR A 110 -14.97 24.11 0.52
C THR A 110 -15.71 24.20 -0.83
N ASP A 111 -15.09 24.79 -1.85
CA ASP A 111 -15.64 24.87 -3.20
C ASP A 111 -15.51 23.56 -3.99
N ASP A 112 -14.45 22.77 -3.76
CA ASP A 112 -14.19 21.51 -4.49
C ASP A 112 -15.17 20.39 -4.08
N ILE A 113 -15.57 20.38 -2.81
CA ILE A 113 -16.54 19.42 -2.25
C ILE A 113 -17.92 19.57 -2.92
N LYS A 114 -18.30 20.79 -3.34
CA LYS A 114 -19.59 21.04 -4.00
C LYS A 114 -19.59 20.59 -5.46
N SER A 115 -18.46 20.68 -6.15
CA SER A 115 -18.33 20.24 -7.55
C SER A 115 -18.30 18.71 -7.71
N GLN A 116 -18.05 17.95 -6.64
CA GLN A 116 -18.18 16.49 -6.65
C GLN A 116 -19.57 15.98 -6.25
N LEU A 117 -20.47 16.88 -5.81
CA LEU A 117 -21.83 16.56 -5.36
C LEU A 117 -22.94 16.99 -6.35
N TYR A 118 -22.58 17.50 -7.52
CA TYR A 118 -23.47 17.89 -8.63
C TYR A 118 -22.89 17.45 -9.96
#